data_AF-A0A965X0E9-F1
#
_entry.id   AF-A0A965X0E9-F1
#
_cell.length_a   1.000
_cell.length_b   1.000
_cell.length_c   1.000
_cell.angle_alpha   90.00
_cell.angle_beta   90.00
_cell.angle_gamma   90.00
#
_symmetry.space_group_name_H-M   'P 1'
#
loop_
_entity.id
_entity.type
_entity.pdbx_description
1 polymer ?
#
loop_
_entity_poly.entity_id
_entity_poly.type
_entity_poly.pdbx_seq_one_letter_code
_entity_poly.pdbx_strand_id
1 'polypeptide(L)'
;MAKLAEQANADWSQESSRLQALARQRQVLTGGIADREAGLPGLAKDIARLEGANDELRQSIALIEQNRRELAMASFQEPSDPINFECPTCHQRLPDDEIDIKIRQMGETYEFNRQREINQLIAKRDLLAEEGKANKAKIERTKEIIADAMTSNDLARADLAEIDDEISRVQNMLAMSSLHMPTEFSHAPEVEDLANQILLIEAQLARPIEDVTAQIRAEKAELRKVIDGYKTILYARETAQKTRDRIAELEASHTAKANEKTLMEGDIYQIERFVVERTRKLEGRINDMFNAVGFKLFKEQINGGIVECCEAVIGKTTFQKANTAGQINAGLDIINAISNHQNIHVPVFIDRRESVTEVRSIDTQAIYLQVAKGQSITILK
;
A
#
# COMPACT_ATOMS: atom_id res chain seq x y z
N MET A 1 28.80 -85.92 0.10
CA MET A 1 28.32 -85.27 -1.13
C MET A 1 26.97 -84.59 -0.95
N ALA A 2 25.90 -85.30 -0.54
CA ALA A 2 24.57 -84.68 -0.34
C ALA A 2 24.53 -83.47 0.62
N LYS A 3 25.16 -83.56 1.80
CA LYS A 3 25.24 -82.42 2.76
C LYS A 3 25.96 -81.18 2.21
N LEU A 4 26.94 -81.36 1.32
CA LEU A 4 27.72 -80.26 0.73
C LEU A 4 26.90 -79.54 -0.36
N ALA A 5 26.11 -80.28 -1.13
CA ALA A 5 25.20 -79.70 -2.13
C ALA A 5 24.04 -78.94 -1.47
N GLU A 6 23.50 -79.46 -0.37
CA GLU A 6 22.43 -78.81 0.40
C GLU A 6 22.91 -77.51 1.06
N GLN A 7 24.13 -77.50 1.60
CA GLN A 7 24.78 -76.27 2.10
C GLN A 7 25.02 -75.26 0.99
N ALA A 8 25.57 -75.67 -0.16
CA ALA A 8 25.83 -74.77 -1.28
C ALA A 8 24.55 -74.11 -1.83
N ASN A 9 23.42 -74.84 -1.85
CA ASN A 9 22.14 -74.31 -2.29
C ASN A 9 21.52 -73.32 -1.27
N ALA A 10 21.69 -73.60 0.03
CA ALA A 10 21.29 -72.68 1.09
C ALA A 10 22.11 -71.37 1.05
N ASP A 11 23.42 -71.48 0.87
CA ASP A 11 24.34 -70.35 0.76
C ASP A 11 24.01 -69.47 -0.46
N TRP A 12 23.70 -70.09 -1.62
CA TRP A 12 23.27 -69.36 -2.83
C TRP A 12 21.95 -68.60 -2.63
N SER A 13 20.95 -69.24 -2.01
CA SER A 13 19.65 -68.62 -1.73
C SER A 13 19.76 -67.44 -0.76
N GLN A 14 20.61 -67.57 0.26
CA GLN A 14 20.88 -66.50 1.22
C GLN A 14 21.55 -65.30 0.53
N GLU A 15 22.57 -65.55 -0.29
CA GLU A 15 23.35 -64.50 -0.95
C GLU A 15 22.55 -63.80 -2.09
N SER A 16 21.67 -64.53 -2.77
CA SER A 16 20.69 -63.97 -3.71
C SER A 16 19.66 -63.07 -3.02
N SER A 17 19.17 -63.47 -1.84
CA SER A 17 18.27 -62.64 -1.03
C SER A 17 18.94 -61.36 -0.54
N ARG A 18 20.22 -61.45 -0.15
CA ARG A 18 21.06 -60.30 0.23
C ARG A 18 21.22 -59.33 -0.95
N LEU A 19 21.47 -59.82 -2.16
CA LEU A 19 21.58 -59.00 -3.36
C LEU A 19 20.30 -58.19 -3.62
N GLN A 20 19.13 -58.80 -3.46
CA GLN A 20 17.85 -58.10 -3.60
C GLN A 20 17.64 -57.02 -2.53
N ALA A 21 18.09 -57.26 -1.29
CA ALA A 21 18.01 -56.27 -0.22
C ALA A 21 18.91 -55.05 -0.51
N LEU A 22 20.15 -55.28 -0.91
CA LEU A 22 21.10 -54.22 -1.29
C LEU A 22 20.57 -53.38 -2.47
N ALA A 23 20.00 -54.03 -3.50
CA ALA A 23 19.41 -53.33 -4.64
C ALA A 23 18.24 -52.42 -4.26
N ARG A 24 17.41 -52.83 -3.28
CA ARG A 24 16.33 -51.99 -2.74
C ARG A 24 16.88 -50.79 -1.97
N GLN A 25 17.89 -51.01 -1.12
CA GLN A 25 18.51 -49.95 -0.33
C GLN A 25 19.15 -48.89 -1.25
N ARG A 26 19.87 -49.34 -2.28
CA ARG A 26 20.43 -48.48 -3.34
C ARG A 26 19.36 -47.63 -4.02
N GLN A 27 18.23 -48.24 -4.39
CA GLN A 27 17.13 -47.51 -5.04
C GLN A 27 16.53 -46.43 -4.12
N VAL A 28 16.38 -46.72 -2.82
CA VAL A 28 15.86 -45.75 -1.84
C VAL A 28 16.81 -44.57 -1.68
N LEU A 29 18.11 -44.81 -1.51
CA LEU A 29 19.11 -43.74 -1.38
C LEU A 29 19.18 -42.88 -2.65
N THR A 30 19.16 -43.51 -3.82
CA THR A 30 19.17 -42.80 -5.11
C THR A 30 17.94 -41.89 -5.26
N GLY A 31 16.75 -42.39 -4.90
CA GLY A 31 15.53 -41.58 -4.92
C GLY A 31 15.59 -40.41 -3.94
N GLY A 32 16.07 -40.64 -2.72
CA GLY A 32 16.19 -39.60 -1.71
C GLY A 32 17.19 -38.49 -2.08
N ILE A 33 18.28 -38.82 -2.77
CA ILE A 33 19.22 -37.83 -3.31
C ILE A 33 18.53 -36.99 -4.38
N ALA A 34 17.88 -37.64 -5.36
CA ALA A 34 17.20 -36.96 -6.45
C ALA A 34 16.11 -36.00 -5.95
N ASP A 35 15.33 -36.41 -4.94
CA ASP A 35 14.29 -35.58 -4.34
C ASP A 35 14.87 -34.33 -3.66
N ARG A 36 15.97 -34.48 -2.90
CA ARG A 36 16.65 -33.35 -2.25
C ARG A 36 17.27 -32.39 -3.28
N GLU A 37 17.95 -32.94 -4.30
CA GLU A 37 18.56 -32.16 -5.37
C GLU A 37 17.51 -31.37 -6.19
N ALA A 38 16.33 -31.95 -6.43
CA ALA A 38 15.24 -31.25 -7.10
C ALA A 38 14.72 -30.04 -6.30
N GLY A 39 14.85 -30.05 -4.96
CA GLY A 39 14.43 -28.95 -4.09
C GLY A 39 15.43 -27.80 -3.99
N LEU A 40 16.74 -28.05 -4.16
CA LEU A 40 17.80 -27.05 -3.99
C LEU A 40 17.63 -25.80 -4.89
N PRO A 41 17.28 -25.90 -6.19
CA PRO A 41 17.06 -24.73 -7.03
C PRO A 41 15.94 -23.82 -6.54
N GLY A 42 14.90 -24.38 -5.91
CA GLY A 42 13.80 -23.61 -5.32
C GLY A 42 14.29 -22.74 -4.17
N LEU A 43 15.05 -23.34 -3.24
CA LEU A 43 15.65 -22.64 -2.11
C LEU A 43 16.63 -21.55 -2.56
N ALA A 44 17.44 -21.82 -3.59
CA ALA A 44 18.36 -20.84 -4.16
C ALA A 44 17.62 -19.63 -4.77
N LYS A 45 16.49 -19.86 -5.46
CA LYS A 45 15.64 -18.79 -5.98
C LYS A 45 15.01 -17.96 -4.86
N ASP A 46 14.60 -18.59 -3.77
CA ASP A 46 14.07 -17.88 -2.60
C ASP A 46 15.11 -16.97 -1.94
N ILE A 47 16.36 -17.43 -1.83
CA ILE A 47 17.48 -16.59 -1.37
C ILE A 47 17.64 -15.37 -2.30
N ALA A 48 17.76 -15.59 -3.61
CA ALA A 48 17.96 -14.51 -4.58
C ALA A 48 16.81 -13.48 -4.53
N ARG A 49 15.56 -13.94 -4.35
CA ARG A 49 14.39 -13.07 -4.20
C ARG A 49 14.47 -12.23 -2.93
N LEU A 50 14.85 -12.82 -1.79
CA LEU A 50 14.99 -12.10 -0.53
C LEU A 50 16.17 -11.11 -0.55
N GLU A 51 17.26 -11.47 -1.24
CA GLU A 51 18.40 -10.56 -1.46
C GLU A 51 18.00 -9.35 -2.29
N GLY A 52 17.28 -9.57 -3.41
CA GLY A 52 16.73 -8.48 -4.22
C GLY A 52 15.80 -7.55 -3.43
N ALA A 53 14.88 -8.13 -2.64
CA ALA A 53 14.01 -7.34 -1.76
C ALA A 53 14.81 -6.49 -0.75
N ASN A 54 15.88 -7.05 -0.18
CA ASN A 54 16.76 -6.31 0.73
C ASN A 54 17.51 -5.17 0.05
N ASP A 55 17.89 -5.31 -1.22
CA ASP A 55 18.52 -4.23 -1.97
C ASP A 55 17.55 -3.08 -2.26
N GLU A 56 16.29 -3.38 -2.58
CA GLU A 56 15.22 -2.37 -2.71
C GLU A 56 14.96 -1.63 -1.38
N LEU A 57 14.94 -2.36 -0.26
CA LEU A 57 14.82 -1.77 1.08
C LEU A 57 15.99 -0.82 1.38
N ARG A 58 17.23 -1.20 1.02
CA ARG A 58 18.42 -0.35 1.19
C ARG A 58 18.34 0.94 0.39
N GLN A 59 17.88 0.87 -0.86
CA GLN A 59 17.68 2.05 -1.70
C GLN A 59 16.62 2.97 -1.09
N SER A 60 15.51 2.40 -0.62
CA SER A 60 14.44 3.15 0.04
C SER A 60 14.91 3.84 1.33
N ILE A 61 15.70 3.14 2.15
CA ILE A 61 16.32 3.71 3.36
C ILE A 61 17.27 4.86 3.00
N ALA A 62 18.08 4.72 1.95
CA ALA A 62 19.00 5.77 1.51
C ALA A 62 18.24 7.04 1.09
N LEU A 63 17.14 6.91 0.34
CA LEU A 63 16.28 8.04 -0.03
C LEU A 63 15.63 8.70 1.18
N ILE A 64 15.13 7.91 2.14
CA ILE A 64 14.57 8.44 3.39
C ILE A 64 15.62 9.24 4.17
N GLU A 65 16.84 8.74 4.28
CA GLU A 65 17.93 9.46 4.96
C GLU A 65 18.34 10.72 4.21
N GLN A 66 18.30 10.73 2.87
CA GLN A 66 18.51 11.96 2.09
C GLN A 66 17.43 13.00 2.39
N ASN A 67 16.16 12.64 2.24
CA ASN A 67 15.03 13.54 2.50
C ASN A 67 15.06 14.08 3.94
N ARG A 68 15.42 13.22 4.90
CA ARG A 68 15.59 13.62 6.30
C ARG A 68 16.70 14.66 6.47
N ARG A 69 17.84 14.52 5.78
CA ARG A 69 18.94 15.51 5.82
C ARG A 69 18.53 16.82 5.19
N GLU A 70 17.86 16.78 4.04
CA GLU A 70 17.37 17.98 3.36
C GLU A 70 16.38 18.74 4.26
N LEU A 71 15.41 18.04 4.84
CA LEU A 71 14.46 18.61 5.78
C LEU A 71 15.15 19.12 7.07
N ALA A 72 16.17 18.42 7.56
CA ALA A 72 16.96 18.85 8.71
C ALA A 72 17.80 20.11 8.42
N MET A 73 18.18 20.37 7.17
CA MET A 73 18.88 21.61 6.78
C MET A 73 17.92 22.75 6.41
N ALA A 74 16.67 22.45 6.09
CA ALA A 74 15.66 23.46 5.79
C ALA A 74 15.33 24.31 7.02
N SER A 75 15.35 25.62 6.84
CA SER A 75 14.99 26.61 7.87
C SER A 75 13.70 27.33 7.48
N PHE A 76 12.98 27.83 8.48
CA PHE A 76 11.85 28.73 8.22
C PHE A 76 12.33 29.95 7.42
N GLN A 77 11.62 30.27 6.33
CA GLN A 77 11.81 31.49 5.56
C GLN A 77 10.62 32.40 5.82
N GLU A 78 10.90 33.60 6.31
CA GLU A 78 9.87 34.58 6.54
C GLU A 78 9.17 34.94 5.22
N PRO A 79 7.83 35.02 5.21
CA PRO A 79 7.10 35.43 4.02
C PRO A 79 7.54 36.82 3.59
N SER A 80 7.95 36.99 2.34
CA SER A 80 8.37 38.28 1.80
C SER A 80 7.21 39.08 1.20
N ASP A 81 6.08 38.43 0.92
CA ASP A 81 4.93 39.07 0.31
C ASP A 81 4.15 39.90 1.36
N PRO A 82 3.99 41.22 1.14
CA PRO A 82 3.26 42.11 2.05
C PRO A 82 1.87 41.64 2.42
N ILE A 83 1.21 40.87 1.54
CA ILE A 83 -0.14 40.33 1.78
C ILE A 83 -0.23 39.46 3.03
N ASN A 84 0.88 38.84 3.45
CA ASN A 84 0.94 38.04 4.67
C ASN A 84 0.88 38.89 5.95
N PHE A 85 1.12 40.18 5.82
CA PHE A 85 1.16 41.16 6.92
C PHE A 85 0.11 42.26 6.76
N GLU A 86 -0.88 42.03 5.91
CA GLU A 86 -2.05 42.89 5.78
C GLU A 86 -3.22 42.29 6.56
N CYS A 87 -3.99 43.15 7.21
CA CYS A 87 -5.25 42.76 7.82
C CYS A 87 -6.21 42.27 6.73
N PRO A 88 -6.74 41.04 6.83
CA PRO A 88 -7.61 40.47 5.79
C PRO A 88 -8.93 41.22 5.63
N THR A 89 -9.32 42.06 6.61
CA THR A 89 -10.58 42.79 6.63
C THR A 89 -10.45 44.22 6.11
N CYS A 90 -9.39 44.94 6.47
CA CYS A 90 -9.20 46.33 6.10
C CYS A 90 -8.02 46.60 5.16
N HIS A 91 -7.25 45.55 4.81
CA HIS A 91 -6.05 45.61 3.96
C HIS A 91 -4.99 46.60 4.43
N GLN A 92 -5.08 47.05 5.69
CA GLN A 92 -4.03 47.85 6.30
C GLN A 92 -2.91 46.92 6.75
N ARG A 93 -1.67 47.38 6.57
CA ARG A 93 -0.50 46.71 7.13
C ARG A 93 -0.67 46.58 8.64
N LEU A 94 -0.43 45.38 9.16
CA LEU A 94 -0.47 45.08 10.57
C LEU A 94 0.58 45.94 11.33
N PRO A 95 0.33 46.29 12.59
CA PRO A 95 1.34 46.86 13.47
C PRO A 95 2.60 45.99 13.53
N ASP A 96 3.78 46.60 13.65
CA ASP A 96 5.07 45.86 13.60
C ASP A 96 5.17 44.81 14.73
N ASP A 97 4.57 45.06 15.89
CA ASP A 97 4.48 44.12 17.01
C ASP A 97 3.59 42.90 16.71
N GLU A 98 2.49 43.09 16.00
CA GLU A 98 1.63 41.98 15.54
C GLU A 98 2.29 41.17 14.42
N ILE A 99 3.05 41.82 13.54
CA ILE A 99 3.85 41.16 12.49
C ILE A 99 4.89 40.23 13.14
N ASP A 100 5.64 40.73 14.13
CA ASP A 100 6.65 39.94 14.84
C ASP A 100 6.03 38.72 15.55
N ILE A 101 4.86 38.89 16.18
CA ILE A 101 4.12 37.78 16.80
C ILE A 101 3.70 36.75 15.76
N LYS A 102 3.17 37.19 14.62
CA LYS A 102 2.71 36.31 13.54
C LYS A 102 3.88 35.53 12.92
N ILE A 103 5.00 36.21 12.64
CA ILE A 103 6.24 35.57 12.14
C ILE A 103 6.70 34.49 13.12
N ARG A 104 6.73 34.81 14.43
CA ARG A 104 7.11 33.84 15.47
C ARG A 104 6.19 32.62 15.48
N GLN A 105 4.88 32.81 15.44
CA GLN A 105 3.89 31.71 15.41
C GLN A 105 4.04 30.84 14.16
N MET A 106 4.30 31.45 12.99
CA MET A 106 4.55 30.72 11.75
C MET A 106 5.84 29.90 11.84
N GLY A 107 6.90 30.47 12.40
CA GLY A 107 8.16 29.77 12.66
C GLY A 107 8.00 28.59 13.61
N GLU A 108 7.30 28.78 14.74
CA GLU A 108 6.99 27.71 15.70
C GLU A 108 6.18 26.58 15.06
N THR A 109 5.17 26.93 14.26
CA THR A 109 4.33 25.95 13.53
C THR A 109 5.15 25.18 12.49
N TYR A 110 6.02 25.89 11.76
CA TYR A 110 6.94 25.28 10.79
C TYR A 110 7.88 24.28 11.48
N GLU A 111 8.54 24.69 12.56
CA GLU A 111 9.47 23.81 13.30
C GLU A 111 8.75 22.60 13.91
N PHE A 112 7.54 22.78 14.43
CA PHE A 112 6.72 21.67 14.92
C PHE A 112 6.41 20.65 13.82
N ASN A 113 5.94 21.11 12.65
CA ASN A 113 5.61 20.24 11.53
C ASN A 113 6.86 19.57 10.95
N ARG A 114 7.95 20.30 10.82
CA ARG A 114 9.25 19.81 10.36
C ARG A 114 9.78 18.70 11.29
N GLN A 115 9.76 18.91 12.61
CA GLN A 115 10.19 17.89 13.56
C GLN A 115 9.29 16.66 13.53
N ARG A 116 7.97 16.86 13.37
CA ARG A 116 7.01 15.75 13.23
C ARG A 116 7.30 14.91 11.99
N GLU A 117 7.57 15.53 10.84
CA GLU A 117 7.90 14.84 9.60
C GLU A 117 9.25 14.11 9.68
N ILE A 118 10.28 14.73 10.29
CA ILE A 118 11.54 14.06 10.60
C ILE A 118 11.32 12.79 11.43
N ASN A 119 10.48 12.86 12.47
CA ASN A 119 10.17 11.71 13.32
C ASN A 119 9.45 10.60 12.54
N GLN A 120 8.56 10.96 11.60
CA GLN A 120 7.90 9.99 10.72
C GLN A 120 8.87 9.30 9.77
N LEU A 121 9.83 10.04 9.21
CA LEU A 121 10.89 9.48 8.37
C LEU A 121 11.78 8.50 9.15
N ILE A 122 12.14 8.84 10.39
CA ILE A 122 12.92 7.95 11.28
C ILE A 122 12.12 6.66 11.57
N ALA A 123 10.84 6.78 11.95
CA ALA A 123 10.01 5.62 12.22
C ALA A 123 9.86 4.71 10.98
N LYS A 124 9.67 5.31 9.80
CA LYS A 124 9.60 4.56 8.53
C LYS A 124 10.91 3.84 8.23
N ARG A 125 12.06 4.51 8.40
CA ARG A 125 13.38 3.91 8.24
C ARG A 125 13.57 2.70 9.14
N ASP A 126 13.18 2.81 10.42
CA ASP A 126 13.34 1.75 11.40
C ASP A 126 12.53 0.51 11.04
N LEU A 127 11.29 0.69 10.57
CA LEU A 127 10.46 -0.41 10.07
C LEU A 127 11.12 -1.15 8.90
N LEU A 128 11.64 -0.41 7.91
CA LEU A 128 12.32 -1.02 6.75
C LEU A 128 13.63 -1.72 7.18
N ALA A 129 14.34 -1.18 8.17
CA ALA A 129 15.56 -1.78 8.69
C ALA A 129 15.26 -3.11 9.42
N GLU A 130 14.18 -3.18 10.21
CA GLU A 130 13.74 -4.42 10.86
C GLU A 130 13.27 -5.48 9.84
N GLU A 131 12.57 -5.06 8.79
CA GLU A 131 12.20 -5.95 7.68
C GLU A 131 13.45 -6.54 7.00
N GLY A 132 14.46 -5.70 6.73
CA GLY A 132 15.73 -6.13 6.16
C GLY A 132 16.48 -7.14 7.03
N LYS A 133 16.47 -6.94 8.36
CA LYS A 133 17.04 -7.90 9.33
C LYS A 133 16.28 -9.23 9.31
N ALA A 134 14.95 -9.19 9.28
CA ALA A 134 14.12 -10.39 9.22
C ALA A 134 14.37 -11.20 7.94
N ASN A 135 14.48 -10.53 6.79
CA ASN A 135 14.84 -11.17 5.53
C ASN A 135 16.24 -11.78 5.57
N LYS A 136 17.22 -11.08 6.16
CA LYS A 136 18.57 -11.61 6.34
C LYS A 136 18.57 -12.89 7.20
N ALA A 137 17.80 -12.91 8.28
CA ALA A 137 17.67 -14.12 9.11
C ALA A 137 17.03 -15.29 8.34
N LYS A 138 16.05 -15.03 7.47
CA LYS A 138 15.46 -16.06 6.60
C LYS A 138 16.47 -16.59 5.58
N ILE A 139 17.28 -15.70 4.99
CA ILE A 139 18.34 -16.08 4.04
C ILE A 139 19.33 -17.02 4.71
N GLU A 140 19.85 -16.68 5.90
CA GLU A 140 20.83 -17.52 6.59
C GLU A 140 20.25 -18.90 6.97
N ARG A 141 19.02 -18.96 7.48
CA ARG A 141 18.34 -20.25 7.72
C ARG A 141 18.19 -21.09 6.44
N THR A 142 17.89 -20.45 5.32
CA THR A 142 17.74 -21.15 4.04
C THR A 142 19.07 -21.68 3.53
N LYS A 143 20.16 -20.94 3.75
CA LYS A 143 21.53 -21.40 3.45
C LYS A 143 21.92 -22.60 4.32
N GLU A 144 21.58 -22.59 5.60
CA GLU A 144 21.78 -23.72 6.50
C GLU A 144 21.05 -24.98 5.99
N ILE A 145 19.77 -24.85 5.59
CA ILE A 145 18.99 -25.96 5.00
C ILE A 145 19.67 -26.51 3.74
N ILE A 146 20.18 -25.64 2.86
CA ILE A 146 20.90 -26.06 1.65
C ILE A 146 22.18 -26.82 2.03
N ALA A 147 22.96 -26.30 2.98
CA ALA A 147 24.19 -26.94 3.44
C ALA A 147 23.91 -28.34 4.04
N ASP A 148 22.92 -28.44 4.92
CA ASP A 148 22.51 -29.72 5.52
C ASP A 148 22.05 -30.74 4.48
N ALA A 149 21.29 -30.28 3.47
CA ALA A 149 20.85 -31.12 2.37
C ALA A 149 22.02 -31.60 1.50
N MET A 150 23.02 -30.74 1.25
CA MET A 150 24.23 -31.11 0.51
C MET A 150 25.06 -32.13 1.30
N THR A 151 25.30 -31.91 2.59
CA THR A 151 26.00 -32.88 3.45
C THR A 151 25.27 -34.22 3.52
N SER A 152 23.94 -34.20 3.63
CA SER A 152 23.13 -35.43 3.62
C SER A 152 23.24 -36.18 2.29
N ASN A 153 23.33 -35.47 1.16
CA ASN A 153 23.54 -36.08 -0.14
C ASN A 153 24.95 -36.67 -0.28
N ASP A 154 25.98 -35.99 0.23
CA ASP A 154 27.36 -36.50 0.19
C ASP A 154 27.50 -37.79 1.01
N LEU A 155 26.89 -37.85 2.20
CA LEU A 155 26.83 -39.08 3.01
C LEU A 155 26.07 -40.20 2.27
N ALA A 156 24.90 -39.91 1.72
CA ALA A 156 24.11 -40.90 0.98
C ALA A 156 24.84 -41.41 -0.27
N ARG A 157 25.68 -40.58 -0.91
CA ARG A 157 26.54 -40.97 -2.03
C ARG A 157 27.69 -41.88 -1.60
N ALA A 158 28.27 -41.64 -0.43
CA ALA A 158 29.29 -42.52 0.15
C ALA A 158 28.68 -43.90 0.46
N ASP A 159 27.50 -43.94 1.10
CA ASP A 159 26.78 -45.20 1.38
C ASP A 159 26.42 -45.94 0.09
N LEU A 160 26.01 -45.21 -0.97
CA LEU A 160 25.74 -45.80 -2.28
C LEU A 160 26.97 -46.47 -2.89
N ALA A 161 28.15 -45.85 -2.75
CA ALA A 161 29.39 -46.42 -3.26
C ALA A 161 29.75 -47.74 -2.53
N GLU A 162 29.57 -47.79 -1.20
CA GLU A 162 29.78 -49.02 -0.43
C GLU A 162 28.78 -50.12 -0.83
N ILE A 163 27.50 -49.77 -1.01
CA ILE A 163 26.47 -50.71 -1.46
C ILE A 163 26.76 -51.22 -2.88
N ASP A 164 27.21 -50.36 -3.80
CA ASP A 164 27.55 -50.75 -5.18
C ASP A 164 28.77 -51.70 -5.20
N ASP A 165 29.78 -51.46 -4.34
CA ASP A 165 30.91 -52.36 -4.13
C ASP A 165 30.45 -53.72 -3.57
N GLU A 166 29.56 -53.71 -2.58
CA GLU A 166 29.05 -54.93 -1.96
C GLU A 166 28.18 -55.74 -2.92
N ILE A 167 27.30 -55.09 -3.68
CA ILE A 167 26.55 -55.71 -4.78
C ILE A 167 27.50 -56.40 -5.75
N SER A 168 28.59 -55.74 -6.14
CA SER A 168 29.59 -56.29 -7.07
C SER A 168 30.28 -57.54 -6.48
N ARG A 169 30.62 -57.53 -5.18
CA ARG A 169 31.21 -58.69 -4.49
C ARG A 169 30.25 -59.88 -4.43
N VAL A 170 29.00 -59.63 -4.03
CA VAL A 170 27.91 -60.62 -3.94
C VAL A 170 27.65 -61.25 -5.32
N GLN A 171 27.58 -60.42 -6.36
CA GLN A 171 27.44 -60.88 -7.75
C GLN A 171 28.60 -61.76 -8.21
N ASN A 172 29.84 -61.37 -7.89
CA ASN A 172 31.02 -62.18 -8.23
C ASN A 172 31.06 -63.51 -7.47
N MET A 173 30.67 -63.53 -6.19
CA MET A 173 30.54 -64.78 -5.41
C MET A 173 29.50 -65.73 -6.01
N LEU A 174 28.33 -65.19 -6.37
CA LEU A 174 27.28 -65.97 -7.04
C LEU A 174 27.73 -66.50 -8.40
N ALA A 175 28.55 -65.75 -9.16
CA ALA A 175 29.11 -66.18 -10.43
C ALA A 175 30.20 -67.26 -10.30
N MET A 176 31.03 -67.19 -9.23
CA MET A 176 32.07 -68.19 -8.97
C MET A 176 31.53 -69.52 -8.41
N SER A 177 30.34 -69.51 -7.79
CA SER A 177 29.67 -70.70 -7.26
C SER A 177 28.93 -71.53 -8.33
N SER A 178 29.35 -71.43 -9.60
CA SER A 178 28.86 -72.27 -10.69
C SER A 178 29.02 -73.76 -10.34
N LEU A 179 27.88 -74.40 -10.08
CA LEU A 179 27.68 -75.84 -9.80
C LEU A 179 28.77 -76.75 -10.37
N HIS A 180 29.58 -77.35 -9.49
CA HIS A 180 30.32 -78.57 -9.83
C HIS A 180 29.42 -79.77 -9.50
N MET A 181 28.68 -80.28 -10.50
CA MET A 181 27.94 -81.52 -10.37
C MET A 181 28.91 -82.72 -10.35
N PRO A 182 28.98 -83.53 -9.28
CA PRO A 182 29.80 -84.74 -9.28
C PRO A 182 29.26 -85.74 -10.30
N THR A 183 30.15 -86.26 -11.14
CA THR A 183 29.86 -87.13 -12.30
C THR A 183 29.23 -88.49 -11.94
N GLU A 184 29.01 -88.79 -10.66
CA GLU A 184 28.52 -90.10 -10.16
C GLU A 184 26.99 -90.16 -9.93
N PHE A 185 26.26 -89.05 -10.07
CA PHE A 185 24.79 -89.02 -9.91
C PHE A 185 24.02 -88.87 -11.24
N SER A 186 24.70 -88.86 -12.38
CA SER A 186 24.07 -88.51 -13.66
C SER A 186 23.08 -89.55 -14.21
N HIS A 187 22.98 -90.75 -13.62
CA HIS A 187 22.16 -91.88 -14.13
C HIS A 187 21.20 -92.50 -13.10
N ALA A 188 20.93 -91.84 -11.97
CA ALA A 188 19.85 -92.27 -11.07
C ALA A 188 18.49 -91.79 -11.63
N PRO A 189 17.44 -92.65 -11.71
CA PRO A 189 16.15 -92.26 -12.29
C PRO A 189 15.50 -91.08 -11.55
N GLU A 190 15.75 -90.96 -10.24
CA GLU A 190 15.30 -89.82 -9.43
C GLU A 190 16.04 -88.51 -9.79
N VAL A 191 17.30 -88.59 -10.23
CA VAL A 191 18.08 -87.42 -10.70
C VAL A 191 17.68 -87.05 -12.12
N GLU A 192 17.35 -88.02 -12.97
CA GLU A 192 16.85 -87.77 -14.32
C GLU A 192 15.44 -87.16 -14.29
N ASP A 193 14.55 -87.64 -13.41
CA ASP A 193 13.25 -87.01 -13.17
C ASP A 193 13.40 -85.61 -12.58
N LEU A 194 14.32 -85.40 -11.63
CA LEU A 194 14.56 -84.07 -11.08
C LEU A 194 15.21 -83.15 -12.12
N ALA A 195 16.10 -83.66 -12.97
CA ALA A 195 16.69 -82.91 -14.09
C ALA A 195 15.65 -82.56 -15.16
N ASN A 196 14.69 -83.45 -15.43
CA ASN A 196 13.56 -83.18 -16.31
C ASN A 196 12.58 -82.18 -15.68
N GLN A 197 12.35 -82.25 -14.37
CA GLN A 197 11.57 -81.23 -13.64
C GLN A 197 12.30 -79.89 -13.63
N ILE A 198 13.62 -79.88 -13.44
CA ILE A 198 14.46 -78.68 -13.54
C ILE A 198 14.39 -78.14 -14.96
N LEU A 199 14.55 -78.95 -16.01
CA LEU A 199 14.37 -78.53 -17.40
C LEU A 199 12.97 -77.97 -17.67
N LEU A 200 11.93 -78.55 -17.07
CA LEU A 200 10.57 -78.05 -17.20
C LEU A 200 10.38 -76.72 -16.48
N ILE A 201 10.95 -76.56 -15.28
CA ILE A 201 10.92 -75.34 -14.48
C ILE A 201 11.79 -74.25 -15.12
N GLU A 202 12.98 -74.59 -15.62
CA GLU A 202 13.86 -73.72 -16.39
C GLU A 202 13.19 -73.32 -17.70
N ALA A 203 12.50 -74.23 -18.39
CA ALA A 203 11.69 -73.88 -19.55
C ALA A 203 10.49 -73.01 -19.18
N GLN A 204 9.91 -73.16 -17.99
CA GLN A 204 8.84 -72.29 -17.47
C GLN A 204 9.36 -70.91 -17.02
N LEU A 205 10.57 -70.83 -16.47
CA LEU A 205 11.27 -69.60 -16.07
C LEU A 205 11.88 -68.86 -17.27
N ALA A 206 12.27 -69.61 -18.31
CA ALA A 206 12.71 -69.11 -19.60
C ALA A 206 11.53 -68.73 -20.51
N ARG A 207 10.28 -69.06 -20.13
CA ARG A 207 9.14 -68.38 -20.74
C ARG A 207 9.34 -66.90 -20.45
N PRO A 208 9.25 -66.03 -21.48
CA PRO A 208 9.31 -64.61 -21.24
C PRO A 208 8.22 -64.28 -20.23
N ILE A 209 8.62 -63.90 -19.02
CA ILE A 209 7.74 -63.19 -18.11
C ILE A 209 7.34 -61.97 -18.93
N GLU A 210 6.06 -61.90 -19.29
CA GLU A 210 5.54 -60.73 -19.99
C GLU A 210 5.90 -59.54 -19.10
N ASP A 211 6.85 -58.71 -19.54
CA ASP A 211 7.36 -57.60 -18.74
C ASP A 211 6.30 -56.49 -18.71
N VAL A 212 5.27 -56.73 -17.90
CA VAL A 212 4.19 -55.79 -17.60
C VAL A 212 4.71 -54.59 -16.79
N THR A 213 5.98 -54.58 -16.36
CA THR A 213 6.56 -53.45 -15.63
C THR A 213 6.51 -52.18 -16.47
N ALA A 214 6.65 -52.29 -17.79
CA ALA A 214 6.48 -51.17 -18.72
C ALA A 214 5.01 -50.67 -18.74
N GLN A 215 4.03 -51.57 -18.82
CA GLN A 215 2.59 -51.23 -18.77
C GLN A 215 2.20 -50.62 -17.42
N ILE A 216 2.62 -51.22 -16.30
CA ILE A 216 2.34 -50.71 -14.94
C ILE A 216 3.01 -49.34 -14.72
N ARG A 217 4.22 -49.13 -15.25
CA ARG A 217 4.87 -47.80 -15.22
C ARG A 217 4.10 -46.78 -16.05
N ALA A 218 3.57 -47.17 -17.22
CA ALA A 218 2.75 -46.31 -18.05
C ALA A 218 1.42 -45.96 -17.37
N GLU A 219 0.71 -46.93 -16.79
CA GLU A 219 -0.50 -46.68 -16.01
C GLU A 219 -0.24 -45.80 -14.79
N LYS A 220 0.85 -46.04 -14.06
CA LYS A 220 1.26 -45.18 -12.93
C LYS A 220 1.57 -43.76 -13.37
N ALA A 221 2.22 -43.58 -14.52
CA ALA A 221 2.48 -42.26 -15.08
C ALA A 221 1.18 -41.54 -15.47
N GLU A 222 0.22 -42.27 -16.03
CA GLU A 222 -1.06 -41.71 -16.44
C GLU A 222 -1.95 -41.36 -15.22
N LEU A 223 -2.00 -42.23 -14.22
CA LEU A 223 -2.66 -41.94 -12.93
C LEU A 223 -2.02 -40.73 -12.24
N ARG A 224 -0.69 -40.56 -12.32
CA ARG A 224 -0.01 -39.36 -11.79
C ARG A 224 -0.43 -38.10 -12.52
N LYS A 225 -0.51 -38.11 -13.86
CA LYS A 225 -1.02 -36.96 -14.62
C LYS A 225 -2.46 -36.61 -14.23
N VAL A 226 -3.31 -37.61 -14.05
CA VAL A 226 -4.70 -37.41 -13.60
C VAL A 226 -4.72 -36.77 -12.21
N ILE A 227 -3.92 -37.26 -11.27
CA ILE A 227 -3.78 -36.68 -9.93
C ILE A 227 -3.28 -35.24 -9.98
N ASP A 228 -2.26 -34.95 -10.79
CA ASP A 228 -1.71 -33.60 -10.91
C ASP A 228 -2.72 -32.65 -11.55
N GLY A 229 -3.52 -33.12 -12.51
CA GLY A 229 -4.67 -32.40 -13.06
C GLY A 229 -5.72 -32.07 -12.00
N TYR A 230 -6.10 -33.04 -11.15
CA TYR A 230 -7.02 -32.78 -10.04
C TYR A 230 -6.43 -31.81 -9.02
N LYS A 231 -5.14 -31.90 -8.70
CA LYS A 231 -4.47 -30.92 -7.82
C LYS A 231 -4.53 -29.52 -8.40
N THR A 232 -4.28 -29.36 -9.70
CA THR A 232 -4.37 -28.03 -10.35
C THR A 232 -5.77 -27.45 -10.23
N ILE A 233 -6.81 -28.25 -10.46
CA ILE A 233 -8.21 -27.84 -10.29
C ILE A 233 -8.50 -27.47 -8.83
N LEU A 234 -7.99 -28.24 -7.87
CA LEU A 234 -8.24 -28.02 -6.45
C LEU A 234 -7.56 -26.73 -5.94
N TYR A 235 -6.32 -26.49 -6.36
CA TYR A 235 -5.62 -25.22 -6.10
C TYR A 235 -6.36 -24.05 -6.73
N ALA A 236 -6.77 -24.16 -8.00
CA ALA A 236 -7.52 -23.11 -8.67
C ALA A 236 -8.86 -22.81 -7.95
N ARG A 237 -9.54 -23.83 -7.41
CA ARG A 237 -10.75 -23.65 -6.62
C ARG A 237 -10.49 -22.92 -5.31
N GLU A 238 -9.44 -23.29 -4.57
CA GLU A 238 -9.08 -22.63 -3.31
C GLU A 238 -8.71 -21.16 -3.55
N THR A 239 -7.90 -20.89 -4.57
CA THR A 239 -7.56 -19.53 -4.99
C THR A 239 -8.80 -18.74 -5.39
N ALA A 240 -9.69 -19.32 -6.21
CA ALA A 240 -10.92 -18.67 -6.63
C ALA A 240 -11.84 -18.36 -5.44
N GLN A 241 -11.91 -19.23 -4.43
CA GLN A 241 -12.69 -18.96 -3.22
C GLN A 241 -12.10 -17.79 -2.44
N LYS A 242 -10.79 -17.80 -2.17
CA LYS A 242 -10.09 -16.68 -1.50
C LYS A 242 -10.29 -15.36 -2.23
N THR A 243 -10.23 -15.37 -3.56
CA THR A 243 -10.49 -14.19 -4.39
C THR A 243 -11.94 -13.72 -4.25
N ARG A 244 -12.94 -14.63 -4.27
CA ARG A 244 -14.35 -14.26 -4.09
C ARG A 244 -14.62 -13.67 -2.70
N ASP A 245 -14.06 -14.26 -1.65
CA ASP A 245 -14.20 -13.76 -0.28
C ASP A 245 -13.60 -12.35 -0.17
N ARG A 246 -12.44 -12.12 -0.80
CA ARG A 246 -11.81 -10.80 -0.87
C ARG A 246 -12.62 -9.80 -1.68
N ILE A 247 -13.25 -10.21 -2.78
CA ILE A 247 -14.14 -9.35 -3.57
C ILE A 247 -15.33 -8.93 -2.71
N ALA A 248 -16.00 -9.87 -2.03
CA ALA A 248 -17.14 -9.56 -1.17
C ALA A 248 -16.78 -8.60 -0.03
N GLU A 249 -15.61 -8.79 0.61
CA GLU A 249 -15.09 -7.87 1.61
C GLU A 249 -14.86 -6.46 1.04
N LEU A 250 -14.25 -6.37 -0.15
CA LEU A 250 -13.99 -5.08 -0.81
C LEU A 250 -15.27 -4.39 -1.25
N GLU A 251 -16.26 -5.10 -1.77
CA GLU A 251 -17.57 -4.56 -2.14
C GLU A 251 -18.34 -4.01 -0.93
N ALA A 252 -18.31 -4.75 0.19
CA ALA A 252 -18.89 -4.28 1.44
C ALA A 252 -18.19 -3.01 1.95
N SER A 253 -16.86 -2.98 1.93
CA SER A 253 -16.07 -1.81 2.32
C SER A 253 -16.33 -0.60 1.41
N HIS A 254 -16.40 -0.82 0.09
CA HIS A 254 -16.68 0.21 -0.89
C HIS A 254 -18.07 0.82 -0.65
N THR A 255 -19.08 -0.01 -0.42
CA THR A 255 -20.45 0.45 -0.15
C THR A 255 -20.54 1.25 1.15
N ALA A 256 -19.89 0.78 2.22
CA ALA A 256 -19.84 1.50 3.49
C ALA A 256 -19.18 2.88 3.34
N LYS A 257 -18.04 2.95 2.67
CA LYS A 257 -17.33 4.22 2.41
C LYS A 257 -18.09 5.15 1.49
N ALA A 258 -18.79 4.62 0.49
CA ALA A 258 -19.63 5.42 -0.39
C ALA A 258 -20.78 6.09 0.39
N ASN A 259 -21.43 5.34 1.29
CA ASN A 259 -22.48 5.89 2.16
C ASN A 259 -21.93 6.95 3.11
N GLU A 260 -20.78 6.71 3.73
CA GLU A 260 -20.11 7.70 4.60
C GLU A 260 -19.77 8.99 3.82
N LYS A 261 -19.24 8.86 2.61
CA LYS A 261 -18.97 9.99 1.73
C LYS A 261 -20.24 10.79 1.42
N THR A 262 -21.35 10.12 1.07
CA THR A 262 -22.62 10.79 0.77
C THR A 262 -23.16 11.55 2.00
N LEU A 263 -23.00 11.00 3.20
CA LEU A 263 -23.38 11.71 4.44
C LEU A 263 -22.52 12.97 4.63
N MET A 264 -21.19 12.87 4.47
CA MET A 264 -20.29 14.01 4.58
C MET A 264 -20.58 15.09 3.53
N GLU A 265 -20.88 14.71 2.29
CA GLU A 265 -21.29 15.66 1.23
C GLU A 265 -22.60 16.37 1.61
N GLY A 266 -23.54 15.66 2.23
CA GLY A 266 -24.75 16.23 2.81
C GLY A 266 -24.46 17.26 3.91
N ASP A 267 -23.55 16.93 4.83
CA ASP A 267 -23.15 17.83 5.91
C ASP A 267 -22.46 19.10 5.38
N ILE A 268 -21.55 18.96 4.40
CA ILE A 268 -20.90 20.09 3.73
C ILE A 268 -21.95 21.00 3.10
N TYR A 269 -22.91 20.43 2.35
CA TYR A 269 -23.99 21.20 1.75
C TYR A 269 -24.83 21.96 2.80
N GLN A 270 -25.15 21.33 3.94
CA GLN A 270 -25.88 22.01 5.01
C GLN A 270 -25.07 23.15 5.63
N ILE A 271 -23.77 22.97 5.83
CA ILE A 271 -22.87 24.02 6.34
C ILE A 271 -22.82 25.19 5.37
N GLU A 272 -22.66 24.94 4.06
CA GLU A 272 -22.66 25.98 3.04
C GLU A 272 -23.99 26.76 3.03
N ARG A 273 -25.13 26.05 3.06
CA ARG A 273 -26.46 26.66 3.16
C ARG A 273 -26.62 27.48 4.43
N PHE A 274 -26.11 27.01 5.56
CA PHE A 274 -26.15 27.75 6.83
C PHE A 274 -25.35 29.05 6.73
N VAL A 275 -24.14 29.02 6.16
CA VAL A 275 -23.32 30.22 5.96
C VAL A 275 -24.07 31.23 5.11
N VAL A 276 -24.66 30.81 3.99
CA VAL A 276 -25.48 31.67 3.11
C VAL A 276 -26.63 32.33 3.86
N GLU A 277 -27.44 31.54 4.57
CA GLU A 277 -28.62 32.08 5.29
C GLU A 277 -28.24 32.94 6.50
N ARG A 278 -27.17 32.59 7.23
CA ARG A 278 -26.64 33.41 8.32
C ARG A 278 -26.20 34.78 7.80
N THR A 279 -25.43 34.78 6.73
CA THR A 279 -24.97 35.98 6.03
C THR A 279 -26.14 36.83 5.56
N ARG A 280 -27.13 36.23 4.91
CA ARG A 280 -28.34 36.93 4.46
C ARG A 280 -29.11 37.57 5.61
N LYS A 281 -29.23 36.88 6.74
CA LYS A 281 -29.87 37.42 7.95
C LYS A 281 -29.07 38.57 8.57
N LEU A 282 -27.74 38.48 8.59
CA LEU A 282 -26.87 39.57 9.06
C LEU A 282 -27.02 40.80 8.17
N GLU A 283 -26.99 40.63 6.85
CA GLU A 283 -27.22 41.70 5.88
C GLU A 283 -28.60 42.35 6.07
N GLY A 284 -29.66 41.55 6.25
CA GLY A 284 -31.00 42.05 6.54
C GLY A 284 -31.06 42.90 7.82
N ARG A 285 -30.51 42.38 8.93
CA ARG A 285 -30.49 43.12 10.22
C ARG A 285 -29.72 44.43 10.15
N ILE A 286 -28.63 44.46 9.38
CA ILE A 286 -27.84 45.68 9.17
C ILE A 286 -28.65 46.66 8.32
N ASN A 287 -29.29 46.18 7.26
CA ASN A 287 -30.12 47.00 6.38
C ASN A 287 -31.35 47.58 7.07
N ASP A 288 -31.93 46.89 8.06
CA ASP A 288 -33.03 47.40 8.89
C ASP A 288 -32.65 48.66 9.70
N MET A 289 -31.35 48.96 9.85
CA MET A 289 -30.87 50.16 10.56
C MET A 289 -30.88 51.41 9.67
N PHE A 290 -30.98 51.25 8.35
CA PHE A 290 -30.92 52.33 7.36
C PHE A 290 -32.29 52.53 6.71
N ASN A 291 -32.66 53.77 6.37
CA ASN A 291 -33.98 54.05 5.79
C ASN A 291 -33.96 54.08 4.26
N ALA A 292 -32.80 54.32 3.67
CA ALA A 292 -32.66 54.60 2.24
C ALA A 292 -31.50 53.89 1.57
N VAL A 293 -30.44 53.59 2.33
CA VAL A 293 -29.27 52.86 1.85
C VAL A 293 -29.40 51.40 2.24
N GLY A 294 -29.15 50.50 1.29
CA GLY A 294 -28.88 49.10 1.59
C GLY A 294 -27.39 48.83 1.48
N PHE A 295 -26.85 48.01 2.36
CA PHE A 295 -25.53 47.43 2.24
C PHE A 295 -25.66 46.02 1.69
N LYS A 296 -24.92 45.76 0.62
CA LYS A 296 -24.57 44.41 0.22
C LYS A 296 -23.27 44.09 0.92
N LEU A 297 -23.29 43.13 1.83
CA LEU A 297 -22.13 42.72 2.64
C LEU A 297 -21.43 41.50 2.06
N PHE A 298 -22.10 40.79 1.16
CA PHE A 298 -21.60 39.56 0.57
C PHE A 298 -22.07 39.40 -0.88
N LYS A 299 -21.23 38.78 -1.70
CA LYS A 299 -21.51 38.45 -3.09
C LYS A 299 -21.42 36.96 -3.30
N GLU A 300 -22.54 36.37 -3.70
CA GLU A 300 -22.59 35.00 -4.19
C GLU A 300 -21.89 34.93 -5.56
N GLN A 301 -20.93 34.01 -5.67
CA GLN A 301 -20.23 33.68 -6.89
C GLN A 301 -21.02 32.63 -7.69
N ILE A 302 -20.67 32.47 -8.98
CA ILE A 302 -21.36 31.54 -9.89
C ILE A 302 -21.26 30.08 -9.42
N ASN A 303 -20.22 29.74 -8.67
CA ASN A 303 -19.99 28.43 -8.06
C ASN A 303 -20.67 28.24 -6.69
N GLY A 304 -21.49 29.19 -6.22
CA GLY A 304 -22.14 29.15 -4.90
C GLY A 304 -21.25 29.59 -3.74
N GLY A 305 -19.98 29.93 -3.99
CA GLY A 305 -19.09 30.51 -2.99
C GLY A 305 -19.53 31.92 -2.58
N ILE A 306 -19.31 32.30 -1.34
CA ILE A 306 -19.59 33.66 -0.85
C ILE A 306 -18.26 34.42 -0.69
N VAL A 307 -18.20 35.63 -1.24
CA VAL A 307 -17.11 36.57 -0.99
C VAL A 307 -17.65 37.78 -0.25
N GLU A 308 -16.95 38.18 0.80
CA GLU A 308 -17.24 39.42 1.52
C GLU A 308 -17.07 40.62 0.57
N CYS A 309 -18.09 41.46 0.49
CA CYS A 309 -18.03 42.70 -0.27
C CYS A 309 -18.78 43.76 0.52
N CYS A 310 -18.23 44.94 0.80
CA CYS A 310 -18.99 45.99 1.47
C CYS A 310 -19.38 47.07 0.46
N GLU A 311 -20.57 46.95 -0.13
CA GLU A 311 -21.05 47.87 -1.15
C GLU A 311 -22.35 48.56 -0.70
N ALA A 312 -22.32 49.88 -0.59
CA ALA A 312 -23.53 50.68 -0.39
C ALA A 312 -24.35 50.79 -1.69
N VAL A 313 -25.65 50.54 -1.59
CA VAL A 313 -26.63 50.50 -2.67
C VAL A 313 -27.76 51.48 -2.36
N ILE A 314 -28.08 52.31 -3.34
CA ILE A 314 -29.17 53.29 -3.29
C ILE A 314 -30.21 52.85 -4.32
N GLY A 315 -31.29 52.22 -3.85
CA GLY A 315 -32.28 51.60 -4.72
C GLY A 315 -31.69 50.46 -5.56
N LYS A 316 -31.43 50.69 -6.85
CA LYS A 316 -30.85 49.70 -7.78
C LYS A 316 -29.43 50.03 -8.24
N THR A 317 -28.84 51.12 -7.74
CA THR A 317 -27.53 51.63 -8.18
C THR A 317 -26.56 51.66 -7.01
N THR A 318 -25.28 51.38 -7.25
CA THR A 318 -24.25 51.49 -6.20
C THR A 318 -23.99 52.96 -5.85
N PHE A 319 -23.58 53.24 -4.61
CA PHE A 319 -23.26 54.60 -4.14
C PHE A 319 -22.32 55.34 -5.11
N GLN A 320 -21.27 54.67 -5.59
CA GLN A 320 -20.30 55.22 -6.54
C GLN A 320 -20.92 55.70 -7.86
N LYS A 321 -22.00 55.04 -8.31
CA LYS A 321 -22.69 55.34 -9.58
C LYS A 321 -23.91 56.24 -9.40
N ALA A 322 -24.29 56.55 -8.16
CA ALA A 322 -25.41 57.44 -7.89
C ALA A 322 -25.06 58.89 -8.24
N ASN A 323 -26.07 59.70 -8.55
CA ASN A 323 -25.89 61.13 -8.77
C ASN A 323 -25.52 61.84 -7.45
N THR A 324 -25.03 63.09 -7.53
CA THR A 324 -24.55 63.86 -6.37
C THR A 324 -25.62 63.99 -5.28
N ALA A 325 -26.88 64.25 -5.65
CA ALA A 325 -27.99 64.29 -4.71
C ALA A 325 -28.23 62.96 -4.00
N GLY A 326 -28.16 61.84 -4.73
CA GLY A 326 -28.27 60.50 -4.18
C GLY A 326 -27.13 60.16 -3.22
N GLN A 327 -25.89 60.51 -3.56
CA GLN A 327 -24.72 60.31 -2.70
C GLN A 327 -24.80 61.11 -1.40
N ILE A 328 -25.17 62.39 -1.47
CA ILE A 328 -25.32 63.25 -0.28
C ILE A 328 -26.42 62.70 0.62
N ASN A 329 -27.60 62.37 0.08
CA ASN A 329 -28.69 61.84 0.87
C ASN A 329 -28.43 60.43 1.43
N ALA A 330 -27.65 59.61 0.72
CA ALA A 330 -27.18 58.32 1.25
C ALA A 330 -26.18 58.49 2.39
N GLY A 331 -25.26 59.45 2.28
CA GLY A 331 -24.34 59.79 3.37
C GLY A 331 -25.08 60.24 4.63
N LEU A 332 -26.13 61.07 4.49
CA LEU A 332 -26.96 61.49 5.62
C LEU A 332 -27.70 60.33 6.29
N ASP A 333 -28.26 59.40 5.51
CA ASP A 333 -28.94 58.21 6.05
C ASP A 333 -27.97 57.31 6.83
N ILE A 334 -26.75 57.11 6.30
CA ILE A 334 -25.69 56.35 6.98
C ILE A 334 -25.27 57.02 8.29
N ILE A 335 -25.03 58.35 8.26
CA ILE A 335 -24.66 59.09 9.47
C ILE A 335 -25.79 59.01 10.50
N ASN A 336 -27.05 59.20 10.09
CA ASN A 336 -28.20 59.12 10.99
C ASN A 336 -28.32 57.73 11.64
N ALA A 337 -28.17 56.66 10.86
CA ALA A 337 -28.23 55.29 11.36
C ALA A 337 -27.13 55.00 12.39
N ILE A 338 -25.89 55.41 12.11
CA ILE A 338 -24.76 55.22 13.03
C ILE A 338 -24.93 56.08 14.29
N SER A 339 -25.34 57.34 14.14
CA SER A 339 -25.62 58.25 15.25
C SER A 339 -26.69 57.70 16.19
N ASN A 340 -27.80 57.20 15.63
CA ASN A 340 -28.88 56.60 16.40
C ASN A 340 -28.44 55.30 17.09
N HIS A 341 -27.64 54.46 16.42
CA HIS A 341 -27.15 53.22 17.01
C HIS A 341 -26.16 53.44 18.16
N GLN A 342 -25.25 54.40 18.01
CA GLN A 342 -24.24 54.74 19.01
C GLN A 342 -24.74 55.74 20.07
N ASN A 343 -25.94 56.29 19.88
CA ASN A 343 -26.48 57.39 20.67
C ASN A 343 -25.51 58.60 20.76
N ILE A 344 -24.86 58.92 19.63
CA ILE A 344 -23.90 60.03 19.49
C ILE A 344 -24.35 60.93 18.35
N HIS A 345 -24.71 62.16 18.67
CA HIS A 345 -25.22 63.15 17.72
C HIS A 345 -24.26 64.34 17.66
N VAL A 346 -23.62 64.51 16.50
CA VAL A 346 -22.66 65.60 16.24
C VAL A 346 -23.14 66.46 15.07
N PRO A 347 -22.78 67.77 15.00
CA PRO A 347 -23.16 68.61 13.87
C PRO A 347 -22.63 68.07 12.55
N VAL A 348 -23.49 68.03 11.51
CA VAL A 348 -23.15 67.55 10.17
C VAL A 348 -23.06 68.71 9.21
N PHE A 349 -21.89 68.89 8.61
CA PHE A 349 -21.66 69.88 7.57
C PHE A 349 -21.99 69.28 6.20
N ILE A 350 -22.89 69.94 5.46
CA ILE A 350 -23.26 69.54 4.11
C ILE A 350 -22.71 70.58 3.14
N ASP A 351 -21.63 70.20 2.46
CA ASP A 351 -21.07 70.96 1.35
C ASP A 351 -21.83 70.70 0.04
N ARG A 352 -21.69 71.60 -0.93
CA ARG A 352 -22.37 71.55 -2.23
C ARG A 352 -23.90 71.44 -2.10
N ARG A 353 -24.48 72.19 -1.16
CA ARG A 353 -25.94 72.19 -0.91
C ARG A 353 -26.74 72.51 -2.16
N GLU A 354 -26.18 73.28 -3.10
CA GLU A 354 -26.79 73.60 -4.40
C GLU A 354 -26.98 72.38 -5.32
N SER A 355 -26.28 71.27 -5.07
CA SER A 355 -26.36 70.04 -5.87
C SER A 355 -27.50 69.11 -5.45
N VAL A 356 -28.32 69.50 -4.45
CA VAL A 356 -29.41 68.69 -3.90
C VAL A 356 -30.67 69.53 -3.77
N THR A 357 -31.79 69.10 -4.34
CA THR A 357 -33.07 69.81 -4.18
C THR A 357 -33.68 69.53 -2.81
N GLU A 358 -33.82 68.26 -2.46
CA GLU A 358 -34.38 67.79 -1.20
C GLU A 358 -33.31 67.07 -0.37
N VAL A 359 -33.00 67.65 0.79
CA VAL A 359 -32.04 67.08 1.74
C VAL A 359 -32.81 66.25 2.76
N ARG A 360 -32.43 64.98 2.94
CA ARG A 360 -33.03 64.13 3.97
C ARG A 360 -32.85 64.74 5.36
N SER A 361 -33.89 64.63 6.18
CA SER A 361 -33.83 65.03 7.58
C SER A 361 -32.84 64.14 8.33
N ILE A 362 -32.16 64.73 9.32
CA ILE A 362 -31.20 64.06 10.18
C ILE A 362 -31.46 64.50 11.62
N ASP A 363 -31.31 63.58 12.58
CA ASP A 363 -31.61 63.79 14.00
C ASP A 363 -30.46 64.54 14.73
N THR A 364 -29.78 65.43 14.04
CA THR A 364 -28.69 66.27 14.55
C THR A 364 -28.69 67.64 13.88
N GLN A 365 -27.89 68.57 14.39
CA GLN A 365 -27.73 69.87 13.76
C GLN A 365 -27.09 69.73 12.37
N ALA A 366 -27.79 70.16 11.33
CA ALA A 366 -27.26 70.24 9.96
C ALA A 366 -26.80 71.66 9.63
N ILE A 367 -25.56 71.81 9.15
CA ILE A 367 -24.95 73.09 8.74
C ILE A 367 -24.75 73.05 7.23
N TYR A 368 -25.43 73.94 6.48
CA TYR A 368 -25.38 73.96 5.02
C TYR A 368 -24.35 74.97 4.52
N LEU A 369 -23.41 74.51 3.70
CA LEU A 369 -22.53 75.38 2.93
C LEU A 369 -23.18 75.59 1.56
N GLN A 370 -23.58 76.82 1.29
CA GLN A 370 -24.28 77.21 0.07
C GLN A 370 -23.57 78.39 -0.59
N VAL A 371 -23.56 78.41 -1.92
CA VAL A 371 -22.99 79.53 -2.68
C VAL A 371 -23.83 80.78 -2.46
N ALA A 372 -23.20 81.85 -1.97
CA ALA A 372 -23.80 83.17 -1.91
C ALA A 372 -23.79 83.79 -3.32
N LYS A 373 -24.98 84.04 -3.87
CA LYS A 373 -25.12 84.68 -5.18
C LYS A 373 -24.48 86.07 -5.15
N GLY A 374 -23.52 86.33 -6.05
CA GLY A 374 -22.87 87.64 -6.20
C GLY A 374 -21.59 87.87 -5.39
N GLN A 375 -21.02 86.84 -4.74
CA GLN A 375 -19.70 86.92 -4.11
C GLN A 375 -18.63 86.23 -4.96
N SER A 376 -17.50 86.90 -5.17
CA SER A 376 -16.32 86.33 -5.86
C SER A 376 -15.55 85.40 -4.92
N ILE A 377 -15.21 84.19 -5.38
CA ILE A 377 -14.37 83.26 -4.62
C ILE A 377 -12.93 83.79 -4.61
N THR A 378 -12.41 84.12 -3.43
CA THR A 378 -11.00 84.43 -3.24
C THR A 378 -10.28 83.16 -2.82
N ILE A 379 -9.52 82.55 -3.73
CA ILE A 379 -8.64 81.42 -3.38
C ILE A 379 -7.43 82.00 -2.65
N LEU A 380 -7.37 81.79 -1.33
CA LEU A 380 -6.17 82.05 -0.54
C LEU A 380 -5.14 80.97 -0.90
N LYS A 381 -4.05 81.38 -1.53
CA LYS A 381 -2.89 80.50 -1.82
C LYS A 381 -2.10 80.20 -0.57
#